data_AF-A0A2V9CF00-F1
#
_entry.id   AF-A0A2V9CF00-F1
#
_cell.length_a   1.000
_cell.length_b   1.000
_cell.length_c   1.000
_cell.angle_alpha   90.00
_cell.angle_beta   90.00
_cell.angle_gamma   90.00
#
_symmetry.space_group_name_H-M   'P 1'
#
loop_
_entity.id
_entity.type
_entity.pdbx_description
1 polymer ?
#
loop_
_entity_poly.entity_id
_entity_poly.type
_entity_poly.pdbx_seq_one_letter_code
_entity_poly.pdbx_strand_id
1 'polypeptide(L)'
;MMLPDSIELEVVTPERQVVKETVSEVQLPALAGYLGVLPGHAPLVTELGVGELSYRKGKDTSRDAAKPKFSSQGHPAAWSPSSSM
;
A
#
# COMPACT_ATOMS: atom_id res chain seq x y z
N MET A 1 11.83 -6.58 -25.97
CA MET A 1 12.30 -5.92 -24.73
C MET A 1 11.64 -6.61 -23.55
N MET A 2 12.40 -6.88 -22.49
CA MET A 2 11.82 -7.37 -21.22
C MET A 2 11.07 -6.22 -20.55
N LEU A 3 9.82 -6.45 -20.15
CA LEU A 3 9.08 -5.50 -19.32
C LEU A 3 9.57 -5.61 -17.87
N PRO A 4 9.61 -4.50 -17.12
CA PRO A 4 9.91 -4.54 -15.71
C PRO A 4 8.88 -5.40 -14.95
N ASP A 5 9.30 -6.01 -13.86
CA ASP A 5 8.47 -6.87 -13.01
C ASP A 5 8.12 -6.23 -11.65
N SER A 6 8.65 -5.03 -11.40
CA SER A 6 8.52 -4.29 -10.15
C SER A 6 8.54 -2.76 -10.36
N ILE A 7 8.13 -2.04 -9.31
CA ILE A 7 8.08 -0.58 -9.18
C ILE A 7 8.84 -0.20 -7.90
N GLU A 8 9.60 0.90 -7.93
CA GLU A 8 10.09 1.53 -6.71
C GLU A 8 9.00 2.45 -6.14
N LEU A 9 8.47 2.10 -4.97
CA LEU A 9 7.47 2.89 -4.25
C LEU A 9 8.15 3.72 -3.16
N GLU A 10 8.02 5.03 -3.26
CA GLU A 10 8.39 5.98 -2.21
C GLU A 10 7.16 6.78 -1.75
N VAL A 11 6.93 6.81 -0.44
CA VAL A 11 5.89 7.66 0.17
C VAL A 11 6.56 8.60 1.15
N VAL A 12 6.37 9.89 0.92
CA VAL A 12 6.97 10.98 1.71
C VAL A 12 5.89 11.84 2.34
N THR A 13 6.13 12.25 3.58
CA THR A 13 5.39 13.32 4.26
C THR A 13 6.33 14.52 4.45
N PRO A 14 5.82 15.71 4.79
CA PRO A 14 6.67 16.88 5.04
C PRO A 14 7.75 16.65 6.09
N GLU A 15 7.51 15.76 7.06
CA GLU A 15 8.44 15.48 8.16
C GLU A 15 9.48 14.43 7.78
N ARG A 16 9.09 13.37 7.04
CA ARG A 16 9.99 12.26 6.68
C ARG A 16 9.46 11.38 5.56
N GLN A 17 10.35 10.55 5.03
CA GLN A 17 9.96 9.38 4.25
C GLN A 17 9.35 8.30 5.16
N VAL A 18 8.20 7.77 4.77
CA VAL A 18 7.45 6.75 5.53
C VAL A 18 7.48 5.38 4.89
N VAL A 19 7.65 5.29 3.56
CA VAL A 19 7.79 4.02 2.81
C VAL A 19 8.86 4.19 1.74
N LYS A 20 9.72 3.17 1.58
CA LYS A 20 10.62 3.00 0.43
C LYS A 20 10.84 1.53 0.18
N GLU A 21 10.20 1.01 -0.85
CA GLU A 21 10.08 -0.43 -1.09
C GLU A 21 10.04 -0.75 -2.57
N THR A 22 10.53 -1.93 -2.95
CA THR A 22 10.32 -2.51 -4.29
C THR A 22 9.06 -3.37 -4.27
N VAL A 23 8.08 -3.05 -5.12
CA VAL A 23 6.73 -3.62 -5.08
C VAL A 23 6.27 -4.13 -6.45
N SER A 24 5.34 -5.08 -6.47
CA SER A 24 4.76 -5.64 -7.69
C SER A 24 3.47 -4.93 -8.12
N GLU A 25 2.81 -4.20 -7.21
CA GLU A 25 1.61 -3.41 -7.47
C GLU A 25 1.41 -2.37 -6.36
N VAL A 26 0.83 -1.23 -6.72
CA VAL A 26 0.36 -0.18 -5.79
C VAL A 26 -1.10 0.14 -6.09
N GLN A 27 -1.93 0.26 -5.05
CA GLN A 27 -3.26 0.84 -5.13
C GLN A 27 -3.34 2.08 -4.25
N LEU A 28 -3.85 3.17 -4.82
CA LEU A 28 -3.90 4.47 -4.15
C LEU A 28 -5.21 5.22 -4.47
N PRO A 29 -5.69 6.07 -3.55
CA PRO A 29 -6.84 6.93 -3.81
C PRO A 29 -6.40 8.16 -4.62
N ALA A 30 -7.10 8.43 -5.72
CA ALA A 30 -7.06 9.68 -6.47
C ALA A 30 -8.39 10.42 -6.33
N LEU A 31 -8.47 11.67 -6.78
CA LEU A 31 -9.70 12.47 -6.69
C LEU A 31 -10.89 11.85 -7.43
N ALA A 32 -10.63 11.13 -8.53
CA ALA A 32 -11.67 10.50 -9.36
C ALA A 32 -11.96 9.03 -8.96
N GLY A 33 -11.36 8.52 -7.89
CA GLY A 33 -11.50 7.12 -7.46
C GLY A 33 -10.14 6.45 -7.20
N TYR A 34 -10.13 5.12 -7.10
CA TYR A 34 -8.90 4.36 -6.85
C TYR A 34 -8.13 4.07 -8.14
N LEU A 35 -6.80 4.13 -8.04
CA LEU A 35 -5.87 3.81 -9.13
C LEU A 35 -5.01 2.61 -8.74
N GLY A 36 -4.85 1.67 -9.66
CA GLY A 36 -3.89 0.57 -9.58
C GLY A 36 -2.73 0.80 -10.54
N VAL A 37 -1.50 0.69 -10.02
CA VAL A 37 -0.26 0.88 -10.79
C VAL A 37 0.52 -0.42 -10.84
N LEU A 38 0.82 -0.89 -12.05
CA LEU A 38 1.59 -2.09 -12.35
C LEU A 38 2.93 -1.74 -13.02
N PRO A 39 3.93 -2.63 -12.98
CA PRO A 39 5.21 -2.42 -13.64
C PRO A 39 5.05 -2.07 -15.12
N GLY A 40 5.73 -1.00 -15.56
CA GLY A 40 5.68 -0.53 -16.95
C GLY A 40 4.50 0.38 -17.28
N HIS A 41 3.69 0.81 -16.30
CA HIS A 41 2.68 1.85 -16.50
C HIS A 41 3.32 3.17 -16.99
N ALA A 42 2.59 3.91 -17.82
CA ALA A 42 3.04 5.21 -18.31
C ALA A 42 3.22 6.23 -17.15
N PRO A 43 4.14 7.21 -17.27
CA PRO A 43 4.27 8.26 -16.26
C PRO A 43 2.95 9.01 -16.04
N LEU A 44 2.58 9.18 -14.78
CA LEU A 44 1.34 9.85 -14.36
C LEU A 44 1.61 10.74 -13.14
N VAL A 45 1.03 11.94 -13.15
CA VAL A 45 0.95 12.83 -12.00
C VAL A 45 -0.53 13.06 -11.69
N THR A 46 -0.93 12.84 -10.44
CA THR A 46 -2.32 13.01 -9.98
C THR A 46 -2.34 13.52 -8.55
N GLU A 47 -3.41 14.20 -8.19
CA GLU A 47 -3.71 14.52 -6.80
C GLU A 47 -4.23 13.28 -6.07
N LEU A 48 -3.77 13.09 -4.82
CA LEU A 48 -4.21 12.02 -3.95
C LEU A 48 -5.54 12.39 -3.27
N GLY A 49 -6.47 11.43 -3.26
CA GLY A 49 -7.72 11.53 -2.51
C GLY A 49 -7.56 11.08 -1.05
N VAL A 50 -8.64 11.20 -0.28
CA VAL A 50 -8.71 10.63 1.06
C VAL A 50 -9.02 9.14 0.97
N GLY A 51 -8.17 8.30 1.56
CA GLY A 51 -8.35 6.85 1.56
C GLY A 51 -7.10 6.09 2.00
N GLU A 52 -7.11 4.78 1.81
CA GLU A 52 -6.00 3.90 2.14
C GLU A 52 -5.11 3.64 0.92
N LEU A 53 -3.80 3.76 1.09
CA LEU A 53 -2.81 3.29 0.12
C LEU A 53 -2.39 1.87 0.51
N SER A 54 -2.44 0.95 -0.45
CA SER A 54 -1.96 -0.43 -0.27
C SER A 54 -0.97 -0.81 -1.37
N TYR A 55 -0.05 -1.71 -1.07
CA TYR A 55 0.94 -2.19 -2.02
C TYR A 55 1.32 -3.63 -1.72
N ARG A 56 1.84 -4.34 -2.71
CA ARG A 56 2.27 -5.74 -2.58
C ARG A 56 3.77 -5.85 -2.83
N LYS A 57 4.50 -6.45 -1.89
CA LYS A 57 5.91 -6.80 -2.07
C LYS A 57 6.01 -8.17 -2.76
N GLY A 58 6.85 -8.29 -3.78
CA GLY A 58 7.20 -9.56 -4.43
C GLY A 58 6.16 -10.18 -5.38
N LYS A 59 6.61 -11.19 -6.14
CA LYS A 59 5.80 -12.18 -6.87
C LYS A 59 5.88 -13.52 -6.13
N ASP A 60 5.09 -13.72 -5.09
CA ASP A 60 4.78 -15.09 -4.68
C ASP A 60 3.69 -15.61 -5.63
N THR A 61 4.12 -16.25 -6.71
CA THR A 61 3.28 -17.16 -7.49
C THR A 61 3.04 -18.42 -6.65
N SER A 62 2.22 -18.32 -5.61
CA SER A 62 1.51 -19.48 -5.05
C SER A 62 0.03 -19.19 -5.11
N ARG A 63 -0.73 -20.12 -5.68
CA ARG A 63 -2.19 -20.13 -5.70
C ARG A 63 -2.68 -20.37 -4.27
N ASP A 64 -2.62 -19.35 -3.44
CA ASP A 64 -3.27 -19.36 -2.14
C ASP A 64 -3.93 -18.00 -1.95
N ALA A 65 -5.26 -18.00 -1.83
CA ALA A 65 -6.07 -16.81 -1.67
C ALA A 65 -5.61 -16.02 -0.44
N ALA A 66 -4.70 -15.07 -0.66
CA ALA A 66 -4.20 -14.18 0.37
C ALA A 66 -5.26 -13.14 0.70
N LYS A 67 -5.96 -13.37 1.82
CA LYS A 67 -6.81 -12.36 2.46
C LYS A 67 -5.95 -11.12 2.73
N PRO A 68 -6.39 -9.90 2.37
CA PRO A 68 -5.63 -8.70 2.70
C PRO A 68 -5.58 -8.57 4.23
N LYS A 69 -4.39 -8.79 4.81
CA LYS A 69 -4.12 -8.46 6.21
C LYS A 69 -3.44 -7.09 6.23
N PHE A 70 -4.23 -6.06 6.52
CA PHE A 70 -3.69 -4.86 7.16
C PHE A 70 -3.25 -5.26 8.57
N SER A 71 -1.96 -5.19 8.86
CA SER A 71 -1.41 -5.38 10.20
C SER A 71 -0.16 -4.53 10.35
N SER A 72 -0.35 -3.26 10.68
CA SER A 72 0.65 -2.51 11.41
C SER A 72 0.82 -3.19 12.79
N GLN A 73 1.83 -4.03 12.98
CA GLN A 73 2.23 -4.42 14.34
C GLN A 73 2.93 -3.22 15.00
N GLY A 74 2.12 -2.30 15.53
CA GLY A 74 2.48 -1.45 16.65
C GLY A 74 1.97 -2.11 17.94
N HIS A 75 2.81 -2.13 18.97
CA HIS A 75 2.56 -2.66 20.32
C HIS A 75 1.09 -2.63 20.80
N PRO A 76 0.58 -3.70 21.46
CA PRO A 76 -0.71 -3.61 22.15
C PRO A 76 -0.55 -2.81 23.43
N ALA A 77 -0.70 -1.48 23.34
CA ALA A 77 -1.01 -0.66 24.51
C ALA A 77 -2.44 -0.98 24.95
N ALA A 78 -2.56 -1.41 26.21
CA ALA A 78 -3.77 -1.84 26.87
C ALA A 78 -4.91 -0.82 26.75
N TRP A 79 -6.04 -1.25 26.22
CA TRP A 79 -7.35 -0.62 26.41
C TRP A 79 -8.25 -1.68 27.08
N SER A 80 -8.71 -1.36 28.28
CA SER A 80 -9.68 -2.12 29.07
C SER A 80 -10.97 -1.31 29.11
N PRO A 81 -12.12 -1.82 28.66
CA PRO A 81 -13.39 -1.21 28.98
C PRO A 81 -13.95 -1.88 30.25
N SER A 82 -13.92 -1.13 31.35
CA SER A 82 -14.73 -1.40 32.53
C SER A 82 -16.17 -0.90 32.30
N SER A 83 -17.12 -1.62 32.91
CA SER A 83 -18.55 -1.30 33.14
C SER A 83 -19.50 -1.35 31.94
N SER A 84 -20.74 -1.87 32.02
CA SER A 84 -21.53 -2.46 33.11
C SER A 84 -22.84 -3.04 32.54
N MET A 85 -23.45 -3.95 33.31
CA MET A 85 -24.85 -4.46 33.34
C MET A 85 -25.03 -5.92 32.92
#